data_AF-A0A920SK66-F1
#
_entry.id   AF-A0A920SK66-F1
#
_cell.length_a   1.000
_cell.length_b   1.000
_cell.length_c   1.000
_cell.angle_alpha   90.00
_cell.angle_beta   90.00
_cell.angle_gamma   90.00
#
_symmetry.space_group_name_H-M   'P 1'
#
loop_
_entity.id
_entity.type
_entity.pdbx_description
1 polymer ?
#
loop_
_entity_poly.entity_id
_entity_poly.type
_entity_poly.pdbx_seq_one_letter_code
_entity_poly.pdbx_strand_id
1 'polypeptide(L)'
;METIDIKEKIEFANAEAFNRIVAADPVLVDIRPAGEVIPKLEDRMVLHSGPPVNWVHMSGAQKGAVIAIVIFEGWANDIASAEQLLASGGVKLEPNHHHSAVGPMAGTISKSLPVYVIENRTHGNRAYCRLVEDEQQFGNYHAGAIDGLRKWRDIWAPSIGHGIRHLNGLSLKPIIAKALQMGDELHNRPNAASAIFTGAMSVPMIESGVSTQDLISTLPIYQATICCFWD
;
A
#
# COMPACT_ATOMS: atom_id res chain seq x y z
N MET A 1 35.43 21.31 26.60
CA MET A 1 34.54 20.79 25.55
C MET A 1 33.81 21.98 24.97
N GLU A 2 34.17 22.41 23.76
CA GLU A 2 33.36 23.40 23.06
C GLU A 2 31.96 22.83 22.86
N THR A 3 30.96 23.54 23.39
CA THR A 3 29.56 23.22 23.17
C THR A 3 29.25 23.53 21.72
N ILE A 4 29.10 22.47 20.90
CA ILE A 4 28.62 22.58 19.51
C ILE A 4 27.37 23.46 19.50
N ASP A 5 27.38 24.48 18.63
CA ASP A 5 26.28 25.43 18.49
C ASP A 5 24.98 24.70 18.10
N ILE A 6 23.83 25.19 18.57
CA ILE A 6 22.52 24.58 18.25
C ILE A 6 22.31 24.56 16.73
N LYS A 7 22.73 25.61 16.03
CA LYS A 7 22.65 25.67 14.58
C LYS A 7 23.46 24.55 13.92
N GLU A 8 24.70 24.34 14.35
CA GLU A 8 25.58 23.28 13.83
C GLU A 8 24.98 21.89 14.08
N LYS A 9 24.37 21.66 15.25
CA LYS A 9 23.66 20.40 15.53
C LYS A 9 22.50 20.15 14.57
N ILE A 10 21.72 21.18 14.26
CA ILE A 10 20.59 21.09 13.32
C ILE A 10 21.11 20.82 11.91
N GLU A 11 22.13 21.54 11.47
CA GLU A 11 22.72 21.36 10.13
C GLU A 11 23.28 19.94 9.95
N PHE A 12 23.98 19.42 10.96
CA PHE A 12 24.46 18.04 10.95
C PHE A 12 23.32 17.01 10.87
N ALA A 13 22.28 17.17 11.71
CA ALA A 13 21.13 16.27 11.70
C ALA A 13 20.36 16.31 10.37
N ASN A 14 20.19 17.50 9.78
CA ASN A 14 19.53 17.67 8.49
C ASN A 14 20.34 17.05 7.36
N ALA A 15 21.67 17.22 7.35
CA ALA A 15 22.55 16.62 6.36
C ALA A 15 22.47 15.08 6.41
N GLU A 16 22.50 14.50 7.60
CA GLU A 16 22.35 13.04 7.78
C GLU A 16 20.96 12.57 7.30
N ALA A 17 19.89 13.26 7.69
CA ALA A 17 18.53 12.90 7.26
C ALA A 17 18.37 12.96 5.73
N PHE A 18 18.86 14.03 5.10
CA PHE A 18 18.85 14.20 3.65
C PHE A 18 19.66 13.12 2.94
N ASN A 19 20.87 12.83 3.43
CA ASN A 19 21.73 11.80 2.86
C ASN A 19 21.06 10.42 2.93
N ARG A 20 20.37 10.09 4.03
CA ARG A 20 19.62 8.83 4.13
C ARG A 20 18.51 8.72 3.11
N ILE A 21 17.74 9.80 2.91
CA ILE A 21 16.64 9.85 1.94
C ILE A 21 17.18 9.66 0.51
N VAL A 22 18.21 10.41 0.12
CA VAL A 22 18.78 10.35 -1.23
C VAL A 22 19.45 9.00 -1.51
N ALA A 23 20.16 8.46 -0.52
CA ALA A 23 20.88 7.18 -0.65
C ALA A 23 19.96 5.95 -0.58
N ALA A 24 18.70 6.08 -0.16
CA ALA A 24 17.77 4.96 -0.06
C ALA A 24 17.64 4.21 -1.40
N ASP A 25 17.67 2.89 -1.40
CA ASP A 25 17.49 2.06 -2.59
C ASP A 25 16.19 1.24 -2.48
N PRO A 26 15.02 1.84 -2.81
CA PRO A 26 13.74 1.17 -2.69
C PRO A 26 13.58 0.11 -3.79
N VAL A 27 13.41 -1.13 -3.36
CA VAL A 27 13.12 -2.28 -4.21
C VAL A 27 11.79 -2.87 -3.79
N LEU A 28 10.87 -3.00 -4.74
CA LEU A 28 9.64 -3.76 -4.55
C LEU A 28 9.99 -5.25 -4.55
N VAL A 29 9.87 -5.90 -3.40
CA VAL A 29 10.33 -7.30 -3.21
C VAL A 29 9.19 -8.31 -3.20
N ASP A 30 7.96 -7.88 -2.89
CA ASP A 30 6.78 -8.76 -2.96
C ASP A 30 5.47 -7.95 -2.90
N ILE A 31 4.34 -8.64 -3.05
CA ILE A 31 3.01 -8.18 -2.67
C ILE A 31 2.32 -9.30 -1.90
N ARG A 32 1.92 -9.02 -0.65
CA ARG A 32 1.54 -10.07 0.32
C ARG A 32 0.40 -9.63 1.21
N PRO A 33 -0.40 -10.57 1.77
CA PRO A 33 -1.34 -10.25 2.82
C PRO A 33 -0.65 -9.50 3.94
N ALA A 34 -1.22 -8.36 4.36
CA ALA A 34 -0.60 -7.48 5.35
C ALA A 34 -0.28 -8.22 6.65
N GLY A 35 -1.12 -9.17 7.07
CA GLY A 35 -0.92 -9.96 8.28
C GLY A 35 0.31 -10.86 8.26
N GLU A 36 0.87 -11.15 7.08
CA GLU A 36 2.09 -11.94 6.93
C GLU A 36 3.36 -11.08 7.01
N VAL A 37 3.26 -9.79 6.71
CA VAL A 37 4.44 -8.95 6.44
C VAL A 37 4.55 -7.71 7.31
N ILE A 38 3.43 -7.15 7.80
CA ILE A 38 3.41 -5.97 8.67
C ILE A 38 3.56 -6.42 10.13
N PRO A 39 4.65 -6.03 10.82
CA PRO A 39 4.83 -6.39 12.23
C PRO A 39 3.73 -5.80 13.10
N LYS A 40 3.27 -6.57 14.09
CA LYS A 40 2.25 -6.16 15.08
C LYS A 40 0.90 -5.77 14.48
N LEU A 41 0.59 -6.22 13.26
CA LEU A 41 -0.78 -6.16 12.76
C LEU A 41 -1.60 -7.26 13.45
N GLU A 42 -2.44 -6.86 14.40
CA GLU A 42 -3.21 -7.78 15.24
C GLU A 42 -4.48 -8.27 14.53
N ASP A 43 -5.15 -9.29 15.10
CA ASP A 43 -6.48 -9.64 14.62
C ASP A 43 -7.48 -8.53 14.98
N ARG A 44 -8.52 -8.34 14.17
CA ARG A 44 -9.48 -7.23 14.31
C ARG A 44 -8.84 -5.85 14.45
N MET A 45 -7.80 -5.62 13.65
CA MET A 45 -7.16 -4.30 13.49
C MET A 45 -7.33 -3.83 12.05
N VAL A 46 -7.72 -2.56 11.88
CA VAL A 46 -7.76 -1.87 10.60
C VAL A 46 -6.86 -0.64 10.70
N LEU A 47 -5.83 -0.62 9.87
CA LEU A 47 -5.02 0.59 9.73
C LEU A 47 -5.74 1.59 8.83
N HIS A 48 -5.44 2.88 8.95
CA HIS A 48 -6.02 3.94 8.13
C HIS A 48 -5.01 5.05 7.79
N SER A 49 -5.32 5.86 6.78
CA SER A 49 -4.53 7.04 6.44
C SER A 49 -4.66 8.16 7.49
N GLY A 50 -3.68 9.06 7.51
CA GLY A 50 -3.67 10.22 8.40
C GLY A 50 -3.25 9.94 9.85
N PRO A 51 -3.39 10.93 10.75
CA PRO A 51 -3.04 10.82 12.17
C PRO A 51 -4.07 9.98 12.96
N PRO A 52 -3.80 9.63 14.23
CA PRO A 52 -4.74 8.88 15.07
C PRO A 52 -6.15 9.50 15.06
N VAL A 53 -7.15 8.69 14.69
CA VAL A 53 -8.57 9.09 14.72
C VAL A 53 -9.42 7.89 15.16
N ASN A 54 -10.37 8.15 16.05
CA ASN A 54 -11.31 7.12 16.49
C ASN A 54 -12.53 7.06 15.57
N TRP A 55 -13.30 5.97 15.66
CA TRP A 55 -14.49 5.72 14.84
C TRP A 55 -15.46 6.90 14.78
N VAL A 56 -15.76 7.55 15.90
CA VAL A 56 -16.75 8.63 15.99
C VAL A 56 -16.34 9.83 15.11
N HIS A 57 -15.05 10.15 15.07
CA HIS A 57 -14.49 11.30 14.36
C HIS A 57 -14.05 11.02 12.92
N MET A 58 -14.11 9.76 12.46
CA MET A 58 -13.85 9.45 11.06
C MET A 58 -14.87 10.11 10.14
N SER A 59 -14.40 10.59 8.99
CA SER A 59 -15.28 11.13 7.94
C SER A 59 -16.18 10.04 7.34
N GLY A 60 -17.23 10.42 6.61
CA GLY A 60 -18.12 9.47 5.96
C GLY A 60 -17.40 8.48 5.04
N ALA A 61 -16.43 8.96 4.26
CA ALA A 61 -15.61 8.12 3.38
C ALA A 61 -14.74 7.13 4.18
N GLN A 62 -14.08 7.59 5.25
CA GLN A 62 -13.29 6.71 6.12
C GLN A 62 -14.17 5.66 6.81
N LYS A 63 -15.34 6.06 7.32
CA LYS A 63 -16.29 5.13 7.94
C LYS A 63 -16.74 4.05 6.96
N GLY A 64 -17.14 4.46 5.75
CA GLY A 64 -17.53 3.54 4.70
C GLY A 64 -16.41 2.56 4.32
N ALA A 65 -15.18 3.06 4.20
CA ALA A 65 -14.03 2.23 3.88
C ALA A 65 -13.80 1.18 4.96
N VAL A 66 -13.82 1.57 6.23
CA VAL A 66 -13.62 0.64 7.36
C VAL A 66 -14.78 -0.37 7.46
N ILE A 67 -16.03 0.03 7.23
CA ILE A 67 -17.18 -0.92 7.15
C ILE A 67 -16.93 -1.98 6.08
N ALA A 68 -16.49 -1.58 4.88
CA ALA A 68 -16.15 -2.52 3.81
C ALA A 68 -15.10 -3.55 4.26
N ILE A 69 -14.08 -3.10 4.98
CA ILE A 69 -13.02 -3.98 5.53
C ILE A 69 -13.56 -4.97 6.56
N VAL A 70 -14.41 -4.51 7.48
CA VAL A 70 -15.02 -5.38 8.49
C VAL A 70 -15.85 -6.50 7.85
N ILE A 71 -16.58 -6.19 6.78
CA ILE A 71 -17.34 -7.18 6.01
C ILE A 71 -16.41 -8.06 5.17
N PHE A 72 -15.38 -7.49 4.54
CA PHE A 72 -14.38 -8.22 3.74
C PHE A 72 -13.64 -9.28 4.56
N GLU A 73 -13.24 -8.94 5.79
CA GLU A 73 -12.60 -9.88 6.74
C GLU A 73 -13.59 -10.85 7.39
N GLY A 74 -14.90 -10.68 7.16
CA GLY A 74 -15.94 -11.55 7.72
C GLY A 74 -16.16 -11.37 9.22
N TRP A 75 -15.77 -10.23 9.79
CA TRP A 75 -16.00 -9.93 11.21
C TRP A 75 -17.43 -9.52 11.52
N ALA A 76 -18.19 -9.13 10.49
CA ALA A 76 -19.61 -8.85 10.52
C ALA A 76 -20.28 -9.35 9.23
N ASN A 77 -21.57 -9.68 9.31
CA ASN A 77 -22.32 -10.26 8.19
C ASN A 77 -23.05 -9.21 7.35
N ASP A 78 -23.27 -8.03 7.92
CA ASP A 78 -24.01 -6.94 7.30
C ASP A 78 -23.53 -5.57 7.82
N ILE A 79 -24.04 -4.51 7.21
CA ILE A 79 -23.64 -3.13 7.51
C ILE A 79 -23.97 -2.77 8.97
N ALA A 80 -25.17 -3.13 9.44
CA ALA A 80 -25.61 -2.78 10.79
C ALA A 80 -24.75 -3.43 11.87
N SER A 81 -24.42 -4.72 11.71
CA SER A 81 -23.51 -5.44 12.61
C SER A 81 -22.07 -4.93 12.52
N ALA A 82 -21.61 -4.51 11.34
CA ALA A 82 -20.30 -3.88 11.18
C ALA A 82 -20.20 -2.55 11.92
N GLU A 83 -21.21 -1.68 11.78
CA GLU A 83 -21.28 -0.40 12.48
C GLU A 83 -21.34 -0.57 14.00
N GLN A 84 -22.12 -1.55 14.50
CA GLN A 84 -22.17 -1.87 15.93
C GLN A 84 -20.82 -2.37 16.45
N LEU A 85 -20.13 -3.23 15.68
CA LEU A 85 -18.81 -3.72 16.05
C LEU A 85 -17.78 -2.59 16.12
N LEU A 86 -17.83 -1.65 15.17
CA LEU A 86 -16.94 -0.49 15.14
C LEU A 86 -17.25 0.51 16.27
N ALA A 87 -18.54 0.78 16.51
CA ALA A 87 -18.99 1.70 17.56
C ALA A 87 -18.69 1.17 18.97
N SER A 88 -18.69 -0.14 19.16
CA SER A 88 -18.32 -0.78 20.44
C SER A 88 -16.81 -0.88 20.67
N GLY A 89 -15.98 -0.52 19.69
CA GLY A 89 -14.52 -0.66 19.77
C GLY A 89 -14.04 -2.11 19.60
N GLY A 90 -14.86 -2.99 19.02
CA GLY A 90 -14.50 -4.38 18.73
C GLY A 90 -13.51 -4.55 17.57
N VAL A 91 -13.14 -3.44 16.92
CA VAL A 91 -12.07 -3.34 15.91
C VAL A 91 -11.15 -2.19 16.31
N LYS A 92 -9.84 -2.48 16.39
CA LYS A 92 -8.81 -1.48 16.69
C LYS A 92 -8.48 -0.68 15.42
N LEU A 93 -8.44 0.65 15.55
CA LEU A 93 -8.13 1.57 14.46
C LEU A 93 -6.79 2.25 14.74
N GLU A 94 -5.83 2.15 13.82
CA GLU A 94 -4.47 2.68 13.97
C GLU A 94 -4.00 3.39 12.69
N PRO A 95 -3.19 4.45 12.79
CA PRO A 95 -2.53 5.05 11.62
C PRO A 95 -1.59 4.08 10.91
N ASN A 96 -1.61 4.10 9.57
CA ASN A 96 -0.65 3.38 8.73
C ASN A 96 0.81 3.69 9.13
N HIS A 97 1.11 4.96 9.43
CA HIS A 97 2.47 5.43 9.76
C HIS A 97 3.04 4.83 11.06
N HIS A 98 2.20 4.32 11.98
CA HIS A 98 2.67 3.59 13.16
C HIS A 98 3.19 2.17 12.83
N HIS A 99 2.88 1.68 11.63
CA HIS A 99 3.18 0.32 11.17
C HIS A 99 4.09 0.31 9.93
N SER A 100 4.85 1.39 9.70
CA SER A 100 5.68 1.59 8.51
C SER A 100 4.89 1.41 7.20
N ALA A 101 3.60 1.72 7.25
CA ALA A 101 2.70 1.58 6.12
C ALA A 101 2.20 2.95 5.67
N VAL A 102 1.75 3.01 4.42
CA VAL A 102 1.01 4.12 3.85
C VAL A 102 -0.15 3.58 3.01
N GLY A 103 -1.14 4.42 2.76
CA GLY A 103 -2.31 4.03 1.98
C GLY A 103 -3.05 5.25 1.43
N PRO A 104 -3.45 5.21 0.16
CA PRO A 104 -4.09 6.34 -0.51
C PRO A 104 -5.52 6.56 0.00
N MET A 105 -6.00 7.81 -0.03
CA MET A 105 -7.37 8.18 0.34
C MET A 105 -7.74 7.74 1.76
N ALA A 106 -8.73 6.86 1.98
CA ALA A 106 -9.01 6.31 3.32
C ALA A 106 -7.90 5.36 3.82
N GLY A 107 -7.13 4.79 2.89
CA GLY A 107 -5.88 4.07 3.17
C GLY A 107 -6.04 2.85 4.04
N THR A 108 -7.19 2.17 4.02
CA THR A 108 -7.48 1.11 4.97
C THR A 108 -6.69 -0.17 4.68
N ILE A 109 -6.07 -0.76 5.71
CA ILE A 109 -5.33 -2.02 5.62
C ILE A 109 -5.82 -2.98 6.72
N SER A 110 -6.12 -4.22 6.35
CA SER A 110 -6.42 -5.32 7.27
C SER A 110 -5.57 -6.54 6.92
N LYS A 111 -5.57 -7.56 7.79
CA LYS A 111 -4.67 -8.71 7.67
C LYS A 111 -4.72 -9.43 6.32
N SER A 112 -5.92 -9.63 5.77
CA SER A 112 -6.12 -10.35 4.53
C SER A 112 -5.96 -9.47 3.29
N LEU A 113 -5.87 -8.15 3.46
CA LEU A 113 -5.63 -7.25 2.34
C LEU A 113 -4.17 -7.32 1.87
N PRO A 114 -3.93 -7.43 0.56
CA PRO A 114 -2.58 -7.36 0.04
C PRO A 114 -2.00 -5.95 0.17
N VAL A 115 -0.70 -5.91 0.48
CA VAL A 115 0.15 -4.73 0.50
C VAL A 115 1.42 -5.00 -0.29
N TYR A 116 1.92 -3.98 -0.98
CA TYR A 116 3.27 -4.02 -1.51
C TYR A 116 4.29 -4.03 -0.39
N VAL A 117 5.38 -4.78 -0.58
CA VAL A 117 6.51 -4.86 0.34
C VAL A 117 7.70 -4.20 -0.33
N ILE A 118 8.11 -3.05 0.20
CA ILE A 118 9.26 -2.29 -0.29
C ILE A 118 10.39 -2.45 0.71
N GLU A 119 11.54 -2.88 0.22
CA GLU A 119 12.77 -2.96 0.99
C GLU A 119 13.73 -1.87 0.56
N ASN A 120 14.23 -1.09 1.51
CA ASN A 120 15.33 -0.17 1.29
C ASN A 120 16.65 -0.93 1.43
N ARG A 121 17.24 -1.35 0.31
CA ARG A 121 18.46 -2.18 0.33
C ARG A 121 19.69 -1.46 0.91
N THR A 122 19.70 -0.13 0.91
CA THR A 122 20.78 0.67 1.51
C THR A 122 20.77 0.58 3.04
N HIS A 123 19.59 0.66 3.67
CA HIS A 123 19.45 0.82 5.12
C HIS A 123 18.74 -0.36 5.82
N GLY A 124 18.23 -1.33 5.06
CA GLY A 124 17.59 -2.56 5.54
C GLY A 124 16.17 -2.40 6.08
N ASN A 125 15.61 -1.19 6.12
CA ASN A 125 14.24 -0.98 6.58
C ASN A 125 13.21 -1.36 5.49
N ARG A 126 11.99 -1.68 5.92
CA ARG A 126 10.86 -1.97 5.03
C ARG A 126 9.74 -0.95 5.20
N ALA A 127 9.01 -0.74 4.12
CA ALA A 127 7.76 0.00 4.10
C ALA A 127 6.69 -0.81 3.36
N TYR A 128 5.44 -0.55 3.69
CA TYR A 128 4.30 -1.26 3.13
C TYR A 128 3.32 -0.28 2.52
N CYS A 129 2.73 -0.63 1.38
CA CYS A 129 1.72 0.23 0.80
C CYS A 129 0.48 -0.55 0.36
N ARG A 130 -0.68 -0.01 0.73
CA ARG A 130 -1.98 -0.46 0.24
C ARG A 130 -2.07 -0.23 -1.28
N LEU A 131 -2.81 -1.09 -1.97
CA LEU A 131 -3.07 -0.95 -3.41
C LEU A 131 -4.14 0.13 -3.66
N VAL A 132 -4.01 0.87 -4.76
CA VAL A 132 -5.11 1.72 -5.25
C VAL A 132 -6.16 0.84 -5.92
N GLU A 133 -7.43 1.08 -5.59
CA GLU A 133 -8.59 0.54 -6.31
C GLU A 133 -9.71 1.57 -6.38
N ASP A 134 -10.69 1.42 -7.26
CA ASP A 134 -11.52 2.54 -7.69
C ASP A 134 -12.71 2.87 -6.76
N GLU A 135 -13.03 2.04 -5.77
CA GLU A 135 -14.28 2.15 -5.03
C GLU A 135 -14.08 2.27 -3.50
N GLN A 136 -13.49 1.25 -2.88
CA GLN A 136 -13.50 1.10 -1.42
C GLN A 136 -12.67 2.17 -0.69
N GLN A 137 -11.55 2.62 -1.27
CA GLN A 137 -10.68 3.66 -0.73
C GLN A 137 -11.38 5.02 -0.63
N PHE A 138 -12.47 5.22 -1.40
CA PHE A 138 -13.34 6.39 -1.34
C PHE A 138 -14.57 6.19 -0.45
N GLY A 139 -14.66 5.05 0.24
CA GLY A 139 -15.71 4.76 1.20
C GLY A 139 -16.90 3.97 0.66
N ASN A 140 -16.79 3.37 -0.53
CA ASN A 140 -17.84 2.47 -1.03
C ASN A 140 -17.74 1.09 -0.35
N TYR A 141 -18.84 0.63 0.23
CA TYR A 141 -18.95 -0.66 0.94
C TYR A 141 -20.06 -1.55 0.37
N HIS A 142 -20.48 -1.31 -0.87
CA HIS A 142 -21.37 -2.24 -1.58
C HIS A 142 -20.65 -3.54 -1.96
N ALA A 143 -21.44 -4.56 -2.31
CA ALA A 143 -20.91 -5.89 -2.65
C ALA A 143 -19.86 -5.85 -3.76
N GLY A 144 -20.04 -5.00 -4.79
CA GLY A 144 -19.07 -4.85 -5.89
C GLY A 144 -17.69 -4.38 -5.43
N ALA A 145 -17.63 -3.38 -4.54
CA ALA A 145 -16.39 -2.87 -3.97
C ALA A 145 -15.67 -3.98 -3.17
N ILE A 146 -16.42 -4.71 -2.35
CA ILE A 146 -15.89 -5.81 -1.53
C ILE A 146 -15.41 -6.97 -2.41
N ASP A 147 -16.13 -7.29 -3.49
CA ASP A 147 -15.69 -8.29 -4.46
C ASP A 147 -14.42 -7.86 -5.21
N GLY A 148 -14.23 -6.55 -5.44
CA GLY A 148 -12.97 -5.98 -5.91
C GLY A 148 -11.81 -6.26 -4.96
N LEU A 149 -12.01 -6.10 -3.64
CA LEU A 149 -11.01 -6.46 -2.63
C LEU A 149 -10.68 -7.96 -2.64
N ARG A 150 -11.68 -8.83 -2.85
CA ARG A 150 -11.47 -10.28 -2.98
C ARG A 150 -10.66 -10.61 -4.23
N LYS A 151 -10.92 -9.98 -5.38
CA LYS A 151 -10.10 -10.13 -6.59
C LYS A 151 -8.66 -9.71 -6.37
N TRP A 152 -8.44 -8.62 -5.63
CA TRP A 152 -7.10 -8.21 -5.20
C TRP A 152 -6.39 -9.30 -4.39
N ARG A 153 -7.06 -9.84 -3.36
CA ARG A 153 -6.50 -10.88 -2.49
C ARG A 153 -6.22 -12.18 -3.25
N ASP A 154 -7.17 -12.62 -4.07
CA ASP A 154 -7.21 -14.00 -4.56
C ASP A 154 -6.59 -14.16 -5.96
N ILE A 155 -6.53 -13.10 -6.77
CA ILE A 155 -6.12 -13.17 -8.18
C ILE A 155 -4.97 -12.20 -8.48
N TRP A 156 -5.23 -10.90 -8.31
CA TRP A 156 -4.33 -9.87 -8.84
C TRP A 156 -3.04 -9.76 -8.04
N ALA A 157 -3.11 -9.72 -6.70
CA ALA A 157 -1.90 -9.67 -5.90
C ALA A 157 -1.04 -10.94 -6.03
N PRO A 158 -1.58 -12.17 -5.96
CA PRO A 158 -0.80 -13.37 -6.23
C PRO A 158 -0.11 -13.36 -7.61
N SER A 159 -0.82 -12.92 -8.65
CA SER A 159 -0.28 -12.83 -10.01
C SER A 159 0.90 -11.86 -10.10
N ILE A 160 0.76 -10.66 -9.53
CA ILE A 160 1.84 -9.67 -9.46
C ILE A 160 3.02 -10.22 -8.65
N GLY A 161 2.73 -10.85 -7.50
CA GLY A 161 3.73 -11.41 -6.59
C GLY A 161 4.58 -12.49 -7.24
N HIS A 162 4.00 -13.35 -8.09
CA HIS A 162 4.77 -14.33 -8.86
C HIS A 162 5.82 -13.65 -9.75
N GLY A 163 5.42 -12.60 -10.49
CA GLY A 163 6.36 -11.84 -11.32
C GLY A 163 7.45 -11.13 -10.50
N ILE A 164 7.12 -10.51 -9.37
CA ILE A 164 8.10 -9.79 -8.53
C ILE A 164 9.14 -10.76 -7.97
N ARG A 165 8.69 -11.92 -7.47
CA ARG A 165 9.59 -12.94 -6.93
C ARG A 165 10.46 -13.57 -8.02
N HIS A 166 9.94 -13.77 -9.23
CA HIS A 166 10.73 -14.23 -10.38
C HIS A 166 11.83 -13.23 -10.77
N LEU A 167 11.56 -11.93 -10.65
CA LEU A 167 12.58 -10.87 -10.84
C LEU A 167 13.62 -10.78 -9.72
N ASN A 168 13.41 -11.44 -8.57
CA ASN A 168 14.15 -11.20 -7.33
C ASN A 168 14.07 -9.72 -6.87
N GLY A 169 12.89 -9.14 -7.08
CA GLY A 169 12.58 -7.75 -6.75
C GLY A 169 12.78 -6.79 -7.93
N LEU A 170 12.00 -5.70 -7.91
CA LEU A 170 12.00 -4.67 -8.94
C LEU A 170 12.50 -3.35 -8.35
N SER A 171 13.62 -2.83 -8.86
CA SER A 171 14.15 -1.53 -8.43
C SER A 171 13.21 -0.41 -8.88
N LEU A 172 12.77 0.42 -7.93
CA LEU A 172 11.78 1.47 -8.19
C LEU A 172 12.44 2.76 -8.70
N LYS A 173 13.68 3.06 -8.29
CA LYS A 173 14.41 4.27 -8.69
C LYS A 173 14.50 4.48 -10.21
N PRO A 174 14.84 3.47 -11.04
CA PRO A 174 14.87 3.63 -12.49
C PRO A 174 13.47 3.93 -13.09
N ILE A 175 12.42 3.35 -12.51
CA ILE A 175 11.03 3.59 -12.93
C ILE A 175 10.65 5.04 -12.64
N ILE A 176 10.91 5.52 -11.42
CA ILE A 176 10.71 6.92 -10.99
C ILE A 176 11.39 7.87 -11.95
N ALA A 177 12.71 7.70 -12.13
CA ALA A 177 13.53 8.64 -12.88
C ALA A 177 13.04 8.75 -14.33
N LYS A 178 12.68 7.62 -14.95
CA LYS A 178 12.17 7.59 -16.31
C LYS A 178 10.76 8.17 -16.41
N ALA A 179 9.88 7.87 -15.46
CA ALA A 179 8.52 8.41 -15.44
C ALA A 179 8.51 9.93 -15.30
N LEU A 180 9.35 10.50 -14.42
CA LEU A 180 9.51 11.96 -14.27
C LEU A 180 9.98 12.61 -15.58
N GLN A 181 10.89 11.97 -16.32
CA GLN A 181 11.33 12.44 -17.64
C GLN A 181 10.25 12.32 -18.72
N MET A 182 9.20 11.53 -18.48
CA MET A 182 8.05 11.35 -19.37
C MET A 182 6.85 12.21 -18.97
N GLY A 183 7.01 13.15 -18.02
CA GLY A 183 6.00 14.12 -17.65
C GLY A 183 5.01 13.66 -16.56
N ASP A 184 5.31 12.55 -15.89
CA ASP A 184 4.65 12.19 -14.63
C ASP A 184 5.14 13.10 -13.48
N GLU A 185 4.28 13.33 -12.50
CA GLU A 185 4.66 13.84 -11.17
C GLU A 185 4.48 12.79 -10.07
N LEU A 186 4.07 11.57 -10.47
CA LEU A 186 3.97 10.37 -9.65
C LEU A 186 2.86 10.37 -8.58
N HIS A 187 2.10 11.44 -8.40
CA HIS A 187 0.97 11.47 -7.48
C HIS A 187 -0.37 11.49 -8.22
N ASN A 188 -0.69 12.55 -8.96
CA ASN A 188 -1.94 12.67 -9.72
C ASN A 188 -1.82 12.09 -11.13
N ARG A 189 -0.61 12.05 -11.69
CA ARG A 189 -0.29 11.58 -13.03
C ARG A 189 0.86 10.57 -12.96
N PRO A 190 0.56 9.28 -12.79
CA PRO A 190 1.53 8.19 -12.83
C PRO A 190 1.48 7.38 -14.14
N ASN A 191 1.07 8.00 -15.27
CA ASN A 191 0.78 7.27 -16.51
C ASN A 191 2.03 6.57 -17.07
N ALA A 192 3.16 7.27 -17.11
CA ALA A 192 4.41 6.70 -17.59
C ALA A 192 4.94 5.63 -16.64
N ALA A 193 4.87 5.86 -15.33
CA ALA A 193 5.26 4.88 -14.32
C ALA A 193 4.45 3.58 -14.46
N SER A 194 3.12 3.70 -14.61
CA SER A 194 2.20 2.56 -14.83
C SER A 194 2.54 1.78 -16.09
N ALA A 195 2.85 2.46 -17.20
CA ALA A 195 3.26 1.79 -18.43
C ALA A 195 4.62 1.07 -18.29
N ILE A 196 5.62 1.72 -17.68
CA ILE A 196 6.96 1.15 -17.48
C ILE A 196 6.91 -0.08 -16.59
N PHE A 197 6.19 0.00 -15.47
CA PHE A 197 6.02 -1.12 -14.55
C PHE A 197 5.26 -2.27 -15.19
N THR A 198 4.17 -2.00 -15.91
CA THR A 198 3.44 -3.04 -16.67
C THR A 198 4.39 -3.76 -17.62
N GLY A 199 5.19 -3.02 -18.38
CA GLY A 199 6.20 -3.60 -19.26
C GLY A 199 7.25 -4.44 -18.51
N ALA A 200 7.73 -3.95 -17.36
CA ALA A 200 8.68 -4.66 -16.51
C ALA A 200 8.11 -5.95 -15.90
N MET A 201 6.81 -5.98 -15.60
CA MET A 201 6.13 -7.10 -14.96
C MET A 201 5.59 -8.15 -15.92
N SER A 202 5.28 -7.76 -17.17
CA SER A 202 4.56 -8.63 -18.11
C SER A 202 5.28 -9.96 -18.40
N VAL A 203 6.55 -9.90 -18.80
CA VAL A 203 7.33 -11.12 -19.13
C VAL A 203 7.59 -11.96 -17.86
N PRO A 204 8.04 -11.38 -16.73
CA PRO A 204 8.24 -12.16 -15.51
C PRO A 204 7.00 -12.90 -15.01
N MET A 205 5.81 -12.28 -15.10
CA MET A 205 4.57 -12.97 -14.72
C MET A 205 4.29 -14.18 -15.63
N ILE A 206 4.52 -14.05 -16.93
CA ILE A 206 4.38 -15.17 -17.90
C ILE A 206 5.39 -16.28 -17.57
N GLU A 207 6.66 -15.93 -17.42
CA GLU A 207 7.73 -16.91 -17.13
C GLU A 207 7.54 -17.60 -15.77
N SER A 208 6.97 -16.90 -14.79
CA SER A 208 6.64 -17.45 -13.47
C SER A 208 5.42 -18.37 -13.47
N GLY A 209 4.76 -18.56 -14.61
CA GLY A 209 3.65 -19.52 -14.78
C GLY A 209 2.27 -19.00 -14.35
N VAL A 210 2.07 -17.68 -14.28
CA VAL A 210 0.72 -17.12 -14.06
C VAL A 210 -0.20 -17.55 -15.21
N SER A 211 -1.42 -17.99 -14.88
CA SER A 211 -2.36 -18.48 -15.87
C SER A 211 -2.73 -17.38 -16.88
N THR A 212 -3.00 -17.76 -18.14
CA THR A 212 -3.44 -16.78 -19.16
C THR A 212 -4.70 -16.04 -18.73
N GLN A 213 -5.62 -16.70 -18.02
CA GLN A 213 -6.84 -16.08 -17.51
C GLN A 213 -6.52 -14.99 -16.47
N ASP A 214 -5.63 -15.28 -15.51
CA ASP A 214 -5.25 -14.31 -14.48
C ASP A 214 -4.42 -13.17 -15.05
N LEU A 215 -3.55 -13.44 -16.03
CA LEU A 215 -2.81 -12.42 -16.77
C LEU A 215 -3.74 -11.44 -17.47
N ILE A 216 -4.73 -11.93 -18.21
CA ILE A 216 -5.73 -11.10 -18.90
C ILE A 216 -6.52 -10.26 -17.90
N SER A 217 -6.80 -10.78 -16.71
CA SER A 217 -7.49 -10.03 -15.66
C SER A 217 -6.60 -9.01 -14.94
N THR A 218 -5.30 -9.29 -14.80
CA THR A 218 -4.36 -8.48 -13.99
C THR A 218 -3.69 -7.37 -14.79
N LEU A 219 -3.36 -7.58 -16.07
CA LEU A 219 -2.67 -6.55 -16.87
C LEU A 219 -3.46 -5.24 -17.06
N PRO A 220 -4.80 -5.23 -17.16
CA PRO A 220 -5.56 -3.99 -17.32
C PRO A 220 -5.58 -3.07 -16.09
N ILE A 221 -5.35 -3.59 -14.88
CA ILE A 221 -5.55 -2.83 -13.63
C ILE A 221 -4.33 -1.98 -13.22
N TYR A 222 -3.22 -2.04 -13.95
CA TYR A 222 -1.96 -1.38 -13.58
C TYR A 222 -1.98 0.14 -13.64
N GLN A 223 -2.97 0.78 -14.28
CA GLN A 223 -3.11 2.24 -14.21
C GLN A 223 -3.31 2.72 -12.77
N ALA A 224 -3.93 1.92 -11.90
CA ALA A 224 -4.21 2.29 -10.52
C ALA A 224 -3.00 2.09 -9.59
N THR A 225 -2.18 1.06 -9.78
CA THR A 225 -1.41 0.50 -8.66
C THR A 225 -0.16 1.25 -8.21
N ILE A 226 0.32 2.25 -8.97
CA ILE A 226 1.66 2.80 -8.77
C ILE A 226 1.70 4.10 -7.98
N CYS A 227 0.62 4.88 -7.94
CA CYS A 227 0.54 6.12 -7.16
C CYS A 227 1.02 5.91 -5.70
N CYS A 228 0.77 4.73 -5.19
CA CYS A 228 1.11 4.25 -3.86
C CYS A 228 2.60 4.08 -3.52
N PHE A 229 3.51 3.97 -4.48
CA PHE A 229 4.94 3.79 -4.14
C PHE A 229 5.62 5.07 -3.66
N TRP A 230 4.93 6.20 -3.74
CA TRP A 230 5.51 7.54 -3.65
C TRP A 230 5.02 8.35 -2.45
N ASP A 231 4.00 7.83 -1.75
CA ASP A 231 3.53 8.30 -0.44
C ASP A 231 4.35 7.68 0.70
#